data_AF-A0A938MLU3-F1
#
_entry.id   AF-A0A938MLU3-F1
#
_cell.length_a   1.000
_cell.length_b   1.000
_cell.length_c   1.000
_cell.angle_alpha   90.00
_cell.angle_beta   90.00
_cell.angle_gamma   90.00
#
_symmetry.space_group_name_H-M   'P 1'
#
loop_
_entity.id
_entity.type
_entity.pdbx_description
1 polymer ?
#
loop_
_entity_poly.entity_id
_entity_poly.type
_entity_poly.pdbx_seq_one_letter_code
_entity_poly.pdbx_strand_id
1 'polypeptide(L)'
;MQTGAVLTVSESKRLIAKGVAAHPAVQRALKSGLVAIAKGTTNSYVVEEILGKPIEKTNYCTGTTWPTKGSRAGKVSGAIPDVVLRNGQPVEGATATGSVADMKAGDVFIKGANAVNHALKQAGLLIGHPTGGTLGATLGTLVARRIHLIIPVGLEKSVPGDIV
;
A
#
# COMPACT_ATOMS: atom_id res chain seq x y z
N MET A 1 2.52 25.17 -24.82
CA MET A 1 3.43 25.16 -23.65
C MET A 1 3.38 23.77 -23.05
N GLN A 2 4.46 22.98 -23.14
CA GLN A 2 4.54 21.73 -22.38
C GLN A 2 5.14 22.05 -21.01
N THR A 3 4.28 22.06 -19.99
CA THR A 3 4.69 22.16 -18.59
C THR A 3 4.94 20.74 -18.09
N GLY A 4 6.20 20.39 -17.86
CA GLY A 4 6.59 19.12 -17.24
C GLY A 4 7.11 19.37 -15.81
N ALA A 5 6.90 18.39 -14.93
CA ALA A 5 7.52 18.35 -13.62
C ALA A 5 8.28 17.03 -13.47
N VAL A 6 9.51 17.09 -12.94
CA VAL A 6 10.31 15.91 -12.61
C VAL A 6 10.23 15.73 -11.10
N LEU A 7 9.78 14.56 -10.66
CA LEU A 7 9.63 14.23 -9.25
C LEU A 7 10.71 13.23 -8.85
N THR A 8 11.30 13.44 -7.67
CA THR A 8 12.01 12.38 -6.96
C THR A 8 11.06 11.22 -6.62
N VAL A 9 11.62 10.06 -6.29
CA VAL A 9 10.82 8.90 -5.87
C VAL A 9 9.93 9.21 -4.66
N SER A 10 10.44 9.96 -3.68
CA SER A 10 9.67 10.36 -2.50
C SER A 10 8.53 11.33 -2.85
N GLU A 11 8.78 12.28 -3.74
CA GLU A 11 7.74 13.23 -4.21
C GLU A 11 6.67 12.50 -5.03
N SER A 12 7.05 11.55 -5.87
CA SER A 12 6.09 10.70 -6.60
C SER A 12 5.24 9.87 -5.64
N LYS A 13 5.83 9.24 -4.62
CA LYS A 13 5.08 8.52 -3.57
C LYS A 13 4.13 9.43 -2.80
N ARG A 14 4.55 10.67 -2.50
CA ARG A 14 3.67 11.67 -1.88
C ARG A 14 2.50 12.03 -2.79
N LEU A 15 2.73 12.23 -4.09
CA LEU A 15 1.68 12.53 -5.05
C LEU A 15 0.67 11.37 -5.16
N ILE A 16 1.17 10.13 -5.22
CA ILE A 16 0.33 8.93 -5.20
C ILE A 16 -0.48 8.88 -3.91
N ALA A 17 0.13 9.14 -2.75
CA ALA A 17 -0.57 9.13 -1.47
C ALA A 17 -1.71 10.15 -1.42
N LYS A 18 -1.49 11.38 -1.93
CA LYS A 18 -2.55 12.39 -2.10
C LYS A 18 -3.69 11.87 -2.98
N GLY A 19 -3.36 11.25 -4.12
CA GLY A 19 -4.35 10.65 -5.01
C GLY A 19 -5.15 9.52 -4.36
N VAL A 20 -4.48 8.66 -3.60
CA VAL A 20 -5.12 7.56 -2.85
C VAL A 20 -6.03 8.10 -1.75
N ALA A 21 -5.56 9.08 -0.95
CA ALA A 21 -6.37 9.71 0.08
C ALA A 21 -7.61 10.38 -0.52
N ALA A 22 -7.48 11.07 -1.66
CA ALA A 22 -8.59 11.70 -2.37
C ALA A 22 -9.49 10.71 -3.15
N HIS A 23 -9.11 9.43 -3.27
CA HIS A 23 -9.85 8.46 -4.08
C HIS A 23 -11.28 8.25 -3.53
N PRO A 24 -12.34 8.28 -4.37
CA PRO A 24 -13.72 8.22 -3.90
C PRO A 24 -14.04 6.99 -3.03
N ALA A 25 -13.47 5.82 -3.35
CA ALA A 25 -13.66 4.62 -2.53
C ALA A 25 -13.04 4.77 -1.13
N VAL A 26 -11.86 5.39 -1.03
CA VAL A 26 -11.18 5.65 0.25
C VAL A 26 -11.98 6.65 1.06
N GLN A 27 -12.37 7.78 0.46
CA GLN A 27 -13.18 8.80 1.14
C GLN A 27 -14.52 8.27 1.66
N ARG A 28 -15.18 7.38 0.91
CA ARG A 28 -16.41 6.71 1.38
C ARG A 28 -16.12 5.77 2.54
N ALA A 29 -15.13 4.90 2.42
CA ALA A 29 -14.78 3.94 3.48
C ALA A 29 -14.29 4.63 4.76
N LEU A 30 -13.59 5.76 4.65
CA LEU A 30 -13.22 6.59 5.81
C LEU A 30 -14.45 7.20 6.51
N LYS A 31 -15.59 7.37 5.85
CA LYS A 31 -16.81 7.92 6.47
C LYS A 31 -17.67 6.83 7.13
N SER A 32 -17.81 5.66 6.51
CA SER A 32 -18.81 4.66 6.92
C SER A 32 -18.38 3.20 6.75
N GLY A 33 -17.08 2.93 6.64
CA GLY A 33 -16.53 1.59 6.41
C GLY A 33 -15.17 1.36 7.05
N LEU A 34 -14.45 0.40 6.48
CA LEU A 34 -13.09 0.01 6.89
C LEU A 34 -12.07 0.36 5.81
N VAL A 35 -10.94 0.91 6.24
CA VAL A 35 -9.74 1.10 5.42
C VAL A 35 -8.59 0.38 6.09
N ALA A 36 -8.09 -0.68 5.47
CA ALA A 36 -6.93 -1.44 5.94
C ALA A 36 -5.72 -1.10 5.08
N ILE A 37 -4.67 -0.56 5.69
CA ILE A 37 -3.44 -0.14 5.00
C ILE A 37 -2.32 -1.08 5.43
N ALA A 38 -1.91 -2.01 4.57
CA ALA A 38 -0.80 -2.89 4.88
C ALA A 38 0.56 -2.18 4.76
N LYS A 39 1.60 -2.74 5.37
CA LYS A 39 2.99 -2.24 5.27
C LYS A 39 3.49 -2.08 3.83
N GLY A 40 4.31 -1.04 3.61
CA GLY A 40 4.97 -0.77 2.35
C GLY A 40 5.55 0.64 2.25
N THR A 41 6.61 0.81 1.46
CA THR A 41 7.30 2.11 1.31
C THR A 41 6.42 3.21 0.72
N THR A 42 5.47 2.89 -0.16
CA THR A 42 4.50 3.86 -0.68
C THR A 42 3.33 4.02 0.28
N ASN A 43 2.91 2.93 0.93
CA ASN A 43 1.77 2.93 1.85
C ASN A 43 2.03 3.76 3.11
N SER A 44 3.28 3.90 3.55
CA SER A 44 3.63 4.80 4.66
C SER A 44 3.29 6.26 4.35
N TYR A 45 3.39 6.71 3.09
CA TYR A 45 2.94 8.04 2.68
C TYR A 45 1.41 8.14 2.70
N VAL A 46 0.71 7.07 2.30
CA VAL A 46 -0.75 6.99 2.37
C VAL A 46 -1.23 7.10 3.82
N VAL A 47 -0.56 6.41 4.75
CA VAL A 47 -0.84 6.53 6.19
C VAL A 47 -0.69 7.98 6.66
N GLU A 48 0.40 8.65 6.33
CA GLU A 48 0.59 10.05 6.74
C GLU A 48 -0.47 10.97 6.17
N GLU A 49 -0.83 10.79 4.90
CA GLU A 49 -1.83 11.61 4.23
C GLU A 49 -3.21 11.44 4.86
N ILE A 50 -3.59 10.21 5.22
CA ILE A 50 -4.89 9.91 5.82
C ILE A 50 -4.93 10.31 7.31
N LEU A 51 -3.85 10.08 8.06
CA LEU A 51 -3.79 10.42 9.49
C LEU A 51 -3.45 11.89 9.76
N GLY A 52 -2.99 12.64 8.75
CA GLY A 52 -2.58 14.04 8.89
C GLY A 52 -1.34 14.25 9.77
N LYS A 53 -0.55 13.21 10.02
CA LYS A 53 0.65 13.28 10.87
C LYS A 53 1.79 12.43 10.32
N PRO A 54 3.06 12.82 10.54
CA PRO A 54 4.20 12.03 10.10
C PRO A 54 4.32 10.71 10.86
N ILE A 55 4.92 9.71 10.21
CA ILE A 55 5.37 8.46 10.81
C ILE A 55 6.81 8.15 10.42
N GLU A 56 7.49 7.33 11.21
CA GLU A 56 8.79 6.75 10.85
C GLU A 56 8.62 5.76 9.69
N LYS A 57 8.58 6.25 8.45
CA LYS A 57 8.23 5.47 7.25
C LYS A 57 9.08 4.21 7.05
N THR A 58 10.35 4.27 7.45
CA THR A 58 11.28 3.14 7.41
C THR A 58 10.83 1.99 8.31
N ASN A 59 10.04 2.27 9.36
CA ASN A 59 9.47 1.30 10.28
C ASN A 59 8.08 0.77 9.86
N TYR A 60 7.56 1.23 8.72
CA TYR A 60 6.28 0.80 8.13
C TYR A 60 6.48 0.01 6.83
N CYS A 61 7.56 -0.76 6.71
CA CYS A 61 7.87 -1.46 5.47
C CYS A 61 8.46 -2.84 5.69
N THR A 62 8.03 -3.79 4.85
CA THR A 62 8.55 -5.15 4.78
C THR A 62 8.78 -5.54 3.31
N GLY A 63 9.53 -6.62 3.05
CA GLY A 63 9.76 -7.12 1.70
C GLY A 63 10.57 -6.18 0.81
N THR A 64 11.58 -5.50 1.37
CA THR A 64 12.51 -4.64 0.61
C THR A 64 13.62 -5.46 -0.02
N THR A 65 13.94 -5.16 -1.28
CA THR A 65 15.08 -5.71 -2.01
C THR A 65 16.22 -4.71 -2.00
N TRP A 66 17.42 -5.18 -1.71
CA TRP A 66 18.63 -4.35 -1.65
C TRP A 66 19.64 -4.81 -2.70
N PRO A 67 20.41 -3.87 -3.29
CA PRO A 67 21.55 -4.23 -4.10
C PRO A 67 22.53 -5.09 -3.30
N THR A 68 23.21 -6.04 -3.96
CA THR A 68 24.22 -6.91 -3.32
C THR A 68 25.38 -6.10 -2.73
N LYS A 69 25.73 -4.95 -3.34
CA LYS A 69 26.77 -4.03 -2.88
C LYS A 69 26.14 -2.69 -2.49
N GLY A 70 26.41 -2.22 -1.28
CA GLY A 70 25.92 -0.96 -0.74
C GLY A 70 25.71 -1.04 0.77
N SER A 71 25.82 0.10 1.46
CA SER A 71 25.46 0.18 2.88
C SER A 71 23.97 -0.11 3.03
N ARG A 72 23.59 -1.01 3.95
CA ARG A 72 22.22 -1.20 4.42
C ARG A 72 21.80 -0.01 5.31
N ALA A 73 22.03 1.21 4.82
CA ALA A 73 21.81 2.44 5.56
C ALA A 73 20.32 2.61 5.82
N GLY A 74 19.94 2.51 7.10
CA GLY A 74 18.56 2.56 7.56
C GLY A 74 17.99 1.15 7.80
N LYS A 75 17.73 0.82 9.07
CA LYS A 75 16.99 -0.39 9.44
C LYS A 75 15.55 -0.23 8.95
N VAL A 76 15.26 -0.64 7.72
CA VAL A 76 13.87 -0.86 7.32
C VAL A 76 13.33 -1.95 8.24
N SER A 77 12.27 -1.62 8.96
CA SER A 77 11.62 -2.53 9.89
C SER A 77 10.12 -2.51 9.67
N GLY A 78 9.44 -3.54 10.18
CA GLY A 78 7.99 -3.57 10.28
C GLY A 78 7.52 -3.28 11.70
N ALA A 79 8.26 -2.48 12.48
CA ALA A 79 7.99 -2.26 13.90
C ALA A 79 6.68 -1.51 14.16
N ILE A 80 6.27 -0.62 13.26
CA ILE A 80 4.95 0.01 13.35
C ILE A 80 3.90 -1.03 12.91
N PRO A 81 2.83 -1.26 13.70
CA PRO A 81 1.71 -2.12 13.32
C PRO A 81 1.01 -1.64 12.04
N ASP A 82 0.24 -2.51 11.39
CA ASP A 82 -0.60 -2.04 10.28
C ASP A 82 -1.63 -1.00 10.77
N VAL A 83 -2.03 -0.09 9.88
CA VAL A 83 -3.07 0.90 10.16
C VAL A 83 -4.38 0.39 9.60
N VAL A 84 -5.35 0.18 10.49
CA VAL A 84 -6.74 -0.11 10.15
C VAL A 84 -7.61 1.00 10.70
N LEU A 85 -8.48 1.55 9.86
CA LEU A 85 -9.38 2.64 10.20
C LEU A 85 -10.81 2.18 10.08
N ARG A 86 -11.62 2.42 11.12
CA ARG A 86 -13.08 2.23 11.09
C ARG A 86 -13.73 3.60 11.18
N ASN A 87 -14.49 3.98 10.15
CA ASN A 87 -15.10 5.31 10.05
C ASN A 87 -14.07 6.43 10.32
N GLY A 88 -12.86 6.26 9.78
CA GLY A 88 -11.77 7.23 9.88
C GLY A 88 -10.97 7.19 11.18
N GLN A 89 -11.37 6.36 12.14
CA GLN A 89 -10.69 6.23 13.43
C GLN A 89 -9.78 4.99 13.49
N PRO A 90 -8.53 5.11 13.98
CA PRO A 90 -7.65 3.96 14.17
C PRO A 90 -8.26 2.89 15.07
N VAL A 91 -8.13 1.63 14.64
CA VAL A 91 -8.48 0.46 15.44
C VAL A 91 -7.21 -0.11 16.04
N GLU A 92 -7.06 0.02 17.36
CA GLU A 92 -5.87 -0.43 18.07
C GLU A 92 -5.75 -1.97 18.04
N GLY A 93 -4.52 -2.47 17.88
CA GLY A 93 -4.24 -3.91 17.83
C GLY A 93 -4.69 -4.62 16.55
N ALA A 94 -5.36 -3.93 15.62
CA ALA A 94 -5.79 -4.53 14.37
C ALA A 94 -4.62 -4.77 13.41
N THR A 95 -4.71 -5.86 12.65
CA THR A 95 -3.80 -6.15 11.54
C THR A 95 -4.54 -5.98 10.22
N ALA A 96 -3.83 -5.61 9.14
CA ALA A 96 -4.48 -5.47 7.84
C ALA A 96 -5.11 -6.81 7.43
N THR A 97 -4.36 -7.91 7.53
CA THR A 97 -4.86 -9.25 7.17
C THR A 97 -6.04 -9.69 8.03
N GLY A 98 -6.00 -9.46 9.35
CA GLY A 98 -7.09 -9.84 10.25
C GLY A 98 -8.36 -9.04 10.01
N SER A 99 -8.23 -7.74 9.69
CA SER A 99 -9.38 -6.86 9.48
C SER A 99 -10.28 -7.29 8.32
N VAL A 100 -9.75 -8.06 7.36
CA VAL A 100 -10.52 -8.56 6.20
C VAL A 100 -11.69 -9.47 6.64
N ALA A 101 -11.63 -10.08 7.82
CA ALA A 101 -12.72 -10.86 8.38
C ALA A 101 -13.99 -10.02 8.66
N ASP A 102 -13.84 -8.73 8.92
CA ASP A 102 -14.93 -7.79 9.22
C ASP A 102 -15.29 -6.88 8.05
N MET A 103 -14.46 -6.88 6.99
CA MET A 103 -14.67 -6.03 5.83
C MET A 103 -15.80 -6.53 4.93
N LYS A 104 -16.48 -5.59 4.28
CA LYS A 104 -17.63 -5.79 3.39
C LYS A 104 -17.47 -5.00 2.08
N ALA A 105 -18.45 -5.16 1.19
CA ALA A 105 -18.48 -4.44 -0.08
C ALA A 105 -18.40 -2.92 0.14
N GLY A 106 -17.50 -2.27 -0.59
CA GLY A 106 -17.25 -0.82 -0.47
C GLY A 106 -16.11 -0.45 0.49
N ASP A 107 -15.65 -1.37 1.35
CA ASP A 107 -14.44 -1.16 2.16
C ASP A 107 -13.18 -1.20 1.28
N VAL A 108 -12.05 -0.74 1.82
CA VAL A 108 -10.80 -0.59 1.06
C VAL A 108 -9.64 -1.31 1.73
N PHE A 109 -8.94 -2.11 0.95
CA PHE A 109 -7.66 -2.72 1.34
C PHE A 109 -6.54 -2.12 0.47
N ILE A 110 -5.49 -1.60 1.12
CA ILE A 110 -4.39 -0.90 0.45
C ILE A 110 -3.10 -1.68 0.61
N LYS A 111 -2.51 -2.13 -0.50
CA LYS A 111 -1.21 -2.82 -0.49
C LYS A 111 -0.34 -2.40 -1.67
N GLY A 112 0.87 -1.92 -1.39
CA GLY A 112 1.82 -1.60 -2.46
C GLY A 112 2.41 -2.83 -3.17
N ALA A 113 2.92 -2.62 -4.38
CA ALA A 113 3.57 -3.62 -5.22
C ALA A 113 5.09 -3.42 -5.36
N ASN A 114 5.79 -4.40 -5.94
CA ASN A 114 7.24 -4.41 -6.19
C ASN A 114 7.60 -4.19 -7.66
N ALA A 115 6.71 -4.54 -8.57
CA ALA A 115 6.85 -4.31 -10.00
C ALA A 115 5.52 -3.78 -10.57
N VAL A 116 5.58 -2.96 -11.62
CA VAL A 116 4.40 -2.54 -12.37
C VAL A 116 4.72 -2.58 -13.86
N ASN A 117 3.81 -3.12 -14.66
CA ASN A 117 3.82 -2.97 -16.11
C ASN A 117 2.55 -2.22 -16.48
N HIS A 118 2.70 -0.92 -16.76
CA HIS A 118 1.56 -0.07 -17.05
C HIS A 118 0.87 -0.42 -18.38
N ALA A 119 1.65 -0.83 -19.39
CA ALA A 119 1.13 -1.20 -20.70
C ALA A 119 0.21 -2.42 -20.63
N LEU A 120 0.62 -3.43 -19.84
CA LEU A 120 -0.15 -4.66 -19.62
C LEU A 120 -1.11 -4.57 -18.42
N LYS A 121 -1.14 -3.44 -17.71
CA LYS A 121 -1.94 -3.21 -16.49
C LYS A 121 -1.67 -4.24 -15.39
N GLN A 122 -0.41 -4.60 -15.18
CA GLN A 122 0.01 -5.58 -14.19
C GLN A 122 0.71 -4.92 -13.00
N ALA A 123 0.51 -5.49 -11.81
CA ALA A 123 1.26 -5.17 -10.61
C ALA A 123 1.78 -6.46 -9.97
N GLY A 124 3.10 -6.59 -9.85
CA GLY A 124 3.78 -7.73 -9.26
C GLY A 124 4.11 -7.46 -7.79
N LEU A 125 3.74 -8.39 -6.91
CA LEU A 125 4.09 -8.32 -5.49
C LEU A 125 5.13 -9.38 -5.18
N LEU A 126 6.18 -9.00 -4.45
CA LEU A 126 7.17 -9.96 -3.99
C LEU A 126 6.61 -10.77 -2.83
N ILE A 127 6.50 -12.09 -3.02
CA ILE A 127 6.00 -13.04 -2.03
C ILE A 127 7.18 -13.86 -1.51
N GLY A 128 7.48 -13.73 -0.21
CA GLY A 128 8.49 -14.53 0.48
C GLY A 128 7.92 -15.55 1.47
N HIS A 129 6.60 -15.63 1.62
CA HIS A 129 5.94 -16.53 2.58
C HIS A 129 5.30 -17.72 1.85
N PRO A 130 5.41 -18.97 2.35
CA PRO A 130 4.94 -20.17 1.66
C PRO A 130 3.42 -20.19 1.37
N THR A 131 2.65 -19.39 2.09
CA THR A 131 1.19 -19.26 1.91
C THR A 131 0.76 -18.00 1.14
N GLY A 132 1.67 -17.37 0.39
CA GLY A 132 1.34 -16.18 -0.43
C GLY A 132 1.39 -14.84 0.31
N GLY A 133 1.80 -14.84 1.58
CA GLY A 133 1.96 -13.63 2.39
C GLY A 133 0.65 -12.86 2.57
N THR A 134 0.72 -11.53 2.62
CA THR A 134 -0.47 -10.68 2.82
C THR A 134 -1.56 -10.94 1.78
N LEU A 135 -1.21 -11.02 0.49
CA LEU A 135 -2.20 -11.21 -0.57
C LEU A 135 -2.71 -12.64 -0.64
N GLY A 136 -1.85 -13.64 -0.41
CA GLY A 136 -2.32 -15.02 -0.29
C GLY A 136 -3.36 -15.20 0.82
N ALA A 137 -3.18 -14.51 1.95
CA ALA A 137 -4.12 -14.55 3.07
C ALA A 137 -5.42 -13.76 2.85
N THR A 138 -5.44 -12.76 1.97
CA THR A 138 -6.60 -11.84 1.86
C THR A 138 -7.31 -11.86 0.52
N LEU A 139 -6.63 -12.16 -0.59
CA LEU A 139 -7.14 -11.94 -1.95
C LEU A 139 -8.48 -12.64 -2.21
N GLY A 140 -8.63 -13.89 -1.77
CA GLY A 140 -9.89 -14.63 -1.92
C GLY A 140 -11.07 -13.91 -1.24
N THR A 141 -10.89 -13.45 -0.01
CA THR A 141 -11.91 -12.70 0.72
C THR A 141 -12.16 -11.32 0.12
N LEU A 142 -11.10 -10.62 -0.32
CA LEU A 142 -11.23 -9.32 -1.00
C LEU A 142 -12.14 -9.44 -2.23
N VAL A 143 -11.91 -10.46 -3.06
CA VAL A 143 -12.72 -10.75 -4.25
C VAL A 143 -14.14 -11.14 -3.87
N ALA A 144 -14.30 -12.12 -2.97
CA ALA A 144 -15.60 -12.66 -2.57
C ALA A 144 -16.54 -11.59 -1.99
N ARG A 145 -15.98 -10.65 -1.23
CA ARG A 145 -16.75 -9.59 -0.55
C ARG A 145 -16.78 -8.26 -1.30
N ARG A 146 -16.21 -8.21 -2.52
CA ARG A 146 -16.13 -6.98 -3.34
C ARG A 146 -15.48 -5.81 -2.58
N ILE A 147 -14.42 -6.12 -1.84
CA ILE A 147 -13.59 -5.12 -1.16
C ILE A 147 -12.69 -4.49 -2.21
N HIS A 148 -12.56 -3.16 -2.19
CA HIS A 148 -11.69 -2.45 -3.12
C HIS A 148 -10.23 -2.66 -2.76
N LEU A 149 -9.50 -3.40 -3.59
CA LEU A 149 -8.04 -3.48 -3.51
C LEU A 149 -7.42 -2.30 -4.27
N ILE A 150 -6.73 -1.41 -3.56
CA ILE A 150 -5.93 -0.33 -4.15
C ILE A 150 -4.45 -0.71 -4.04
N ILE A 151 -3.73 -0.58 -5.15
CA ILE A 151 -2.29 -0.88 -5.24
C ILE A 151 -1.50 0.41 -5.52
N PRO A 152 -1.08 1.16 -4.48
CA PRO A 152 -0.22 2.33 -4.67
C PRO A 152 1.18 1.87 -5.08
N VAL A 153 1.60 2.21 -6.30
CA VAL A 153 2.91 1.85 -6.84
C VAL A 153 3.42 2.98 -7.72
N GLY A 154 4.68 3.35 -7.54
CA GLY A 154 5.32 4.38 -8.34
C GLY A 154 6.05 3.79 -9.55
N LEU A 155 6.34 4.66 -10.53
CA LEU A 155 6.99 4.28 -11.78
C LEU A 155 8.45 3.86 -11.59
N GLU A 156 9.06 4.10 -10.42
CA GLU A 156 10.39 3.57 -10.10
C GLU A 156 10.43 2.03 -10.06
N LYS A 157 9.26 1.40 -10.02
CA LYS A 157 9.06 -0.05 -10.08
C LYS A 157 8.60 -0.54 -11.45
N SER A 158 8.66 0.31 -12.47
CA SER A 158 8.26 -0.07 -13.82
C SER A 158 9.20 -1.12 -14.39
N VAL A 159 8.64 -2.19 -14.95
CA VAL A 159 9.40 -3.24 -15.65
C VAL A 159 8.93 -3.35 -17.11
N PRO A 160 9.84 -3.64 -18.06
CA PRO A 160 9.48 -3.74 -19.47
C PRO A 160 8.85 -5.09 -19.86
N GLY A 161 9.09 -6.14 -19.08
CA GLY A 161 8.61 -7.49 -19.36
C GLY A 161 7.19 -7.75 -18.85
N ASP A 162 6.58 -8.81 -19.38
CA ASP A 162 5.44 -9.45 -18.72
C ASP A 162 5.87 -9.90 -17.31
N ILE A 163 5.05 -9.60 -16.30
CA ILE A 163 5.30 -10.01 -14.93
C ILE A 163 4.95 -11.49 -14.72
N VAL A 164 4.09 -12.05 -15.58
CA VAL A 164 3.60 -13.44 -15.53
C VAL A 164 4.48 -14.37 -16.35
#